data_AF-A0A854ENB4-F1
#
_entry.id   AF-A0A854ENB4-F1
#
_cell.length_a   1.000
_cell.length_b   1.000
_cell.length_c   1.000
_cell.angle_alpha   90.00
_cell.angle_beta   90.00
_cell.angle_gamma   90.00
#
_symmetry.space_group_name_H-M   'P 1'
#
loop_
_entity.id
_entity.type
_entity.pdbx_description
1 polymer ?
#
loop_
_entity_poly.entity_id
_entity_poly.type
_entity_poly.pdbx_seq_one_letter_code
_entity_poly.pdbx_strand_id
1 'polypeptide(L)'
;MKLNSASHPATASEIRDIIGPIEDDVIAKILEIEPTSAEVLDAYTWLRSDERLQFRLDHEPHGRAARVFEILEREDDEGDDRRQ
;
A
#
# COMPACT_ATOMS: atom_id res chain seq x y z
N MET A 1 22.19 8.68 5.55
CA MET A 1 22.25 7.33 4.95
C MET A 1 20.92 6.65 5.24
N LYS A 2 20.04 6.44 4.24
CA LYS A 2 18.87 5.56 4.39
C LYS A 2 19.31 4.17 3.92
N LEU A 3 19.65 3.30 4.87
CA LEU A 3 20.05 1.91 4.65
C LEU A 3 19.05 1.01 5.39
N ASN A 4 18.69 -0.13 4.79
CA ASN A 4 17.89 -1.24 5.35
C ASN A 4 16.34 -1.18 5.37
N SER A 5 15.64 -0.21 4.76
CA SER A 5 14.15 -0.25 4.69
C SER A 5 13.58 -1.40 3.82
N ALA A 6 14.42 -2.11 3.07
CA ALA A 6 14.07 -3.35 2.35
C ALA A 6 14.32 -4.65 3.16
N SER A 7 14.77 -4.56 4.41
CA SER A 7 15.07 -5.73 5.27
C SER A 7 14.36 -5.70 6.62
N HIS A 8 13.63 -4.64 6.94
CA HIS A 8 12.86 -4.49 8.16
C HIS A 8 11.42 -4.09 7.82
N PRO A 9 10.44 -4.41 8.67
CA PRO A 9 9.08 -3.89 8.55
C PRO A 9 9.09 -2.36 8.52
N ALA A 10 8.30 -1.78 7.63
CA ALA A 10 8.10 -0.35 7.51
C ALA A 10 7.43 0.19 8.78
N THR A 11 7.92 1.32 9.26
CA THR A 11 7.28 2.04 10.38
C THR A 11 6.03 2.79 9.93
N ALA A 12 5.12 3.10 10.85
CA ALA A 12 3.94 3.93 10.60
C ALA A 12 4.27 5.24 9.84
N SER A 13 5.39 5.86 10.20
CA SER A 13 5.88 7.07 9.54
C SER A 13 6.36 6.83 8.10
N GLU A 14 7.05 5.71 7.82
CA GLU A 14 7.44 5.35 6.46
C GLU A 14 6.23 5.00 5.58
N ILE A 15 5.25 4.28 6.14
CA ILE A 15 3.98 3.97 5.45
C ILE A 15 3.26 5.28 5.05
N ARG A 16 3.16 6.24 5.98
CA ARG A 16 2.53 7.55 5.73
C ARG A 16 3.36 8.46 4.80
N ASP A 17 4.69 8.32 4.76
CA ASP A 17 5.59 9.01 3.81
C ASP A 17 5.40 8.49 2.37
N ILE A 18 5.09 7.20 2.21
CA ILE A 18 4.88 6.54 0.91
C ILE A 18 3.46 6.77 0.37
N ILE A 19 2.44 6.49 1.20
CA ILE A 19 1.02 6.46 0.78
C ILE A 19 0.40 7.86 0.84
N GLY A 20 0.92 8.72 1.72
CA GLY A 20 0.35 10.03 2.03
C GLY A 20 -0.62 9.99 3.23
N PRO A 21 -1.54 10.97 3.33
CA PRO A 21 -2.49 11.04 4.44
C PRO A 21 -3.52 9.91 4.34
N ILE A 22 -3.47 8.99 5.30
CA ILE A 22 -4.39 7.85 5.44
C ILE A 22 -4.71 7.65 6.93
N GLU A 23 -5.87 7.04 7.21
CA GLU A 23 -6.37 6.85 8.58
C GLU A 23 -5.48 5.89 9.38
N ASP A 24 -5.31 6.15 10.68
CA ASP A 24 -4.41 5.37 11.55
C ASP A 24 -4.86 3.91 11.74
N ASP A 25 -6.15 3.61 11.56
CA ASP A 25 -6.69 2.24 11.54
C ASP A 25 -6.13 1.42 10.35
N VAL A 26 -5.97 2.06 9.20
CA VAL A 26 -5.36 1.45 8.00
C VAL A 26 -3.87 1.20 8.22
N ILE A 27 -3.19 2.17 8.83
CA ILE A 27 -1.77 2.02 9.17
C ILE A 27 -1.60 0.85 10.15
N ALA A 28 -2.51 0.67 11.12
CA ALA A 28 -2.49 -0.48 12.01
C ALA A 28 -2.64 -1.82 11.25
N LYS A 29 -3.66 -1.96 10.39
CA LYS A 29 -3.86 -3.15 9.54
C LYS A 29 -2.63 -3.46 8.67
N ILE A 30 -1.99 -2.44 8.11
CA ILE A 30 -0.77 -2.57 7.29
C ILE A 30 0.42 -3.03 8.17
N LEU A 31 0.59 -2.48 9.38
CA LEU A 31 1.65 -2.88 10.30
C LEU A 31 1.54 -4.35 10.74
N GLU A 32 0.32 -4.90 10.89
CA GLU A 32 0.10 -6.32 11.21
C GLU A 32 0.63 -7.30 10.15
N ILE A 33 0.81 -6.86 8.90
CA ILE A 33 1.40 -7.66 7.82
C ILE A 33 2.95 -7.69 7.90
N GLU A 34 3.54 -6.78 8.68
CA GLU A 34 4.98 -6.49 8.72
C GLU A 34 5.62 -6.26 7.33
N PRO A 35 5.02 -5.47 6.42
CA PRO A 35 5.55 -5.24 5.09
C PRO A 35 6.79 -4.35 5.15
N THR A 36 7.76 -4.58 4.27
CA THR A 36 8.89 -3.69 4.07
C THR A 36 8.46 -2.42 3.33
N SER A 37 9.26 -1.35 3.39
CA SER A 37 8.93 -0.10 2.68
C SER A 37 8.82 -0.30 1.16
N ALA A 38 9.55 -1.28 0.61
CA ALA A 38 9.49 -1.66 -0.80
C ALA A 38 8.14 -2.31 -1.15
N GLU A 39 7.65 -3.23 -0.31
CA GLU A 39 6.34 -3.89 -0.51
C GLU A 39 5.18 -2.89 -0.37
N VAL A 40 5.28 -1.91 0.53
CA VAL A 40 4.30 -0.82 0.66
C VAL A 40 4.30 0.10 -0.58
N LEU A 41 5.50 0.46 -1.08
CA LEU A 41 5.63 1.28 -2.29
C LEU A 41 5.14 0.55 -3.54
N ASP A 42 5.41 -0.74 -3.67
CA ASP A 42 4.95 -1.58 -4.78
C ASP A 42 3.42 -1.65 -4.78
N ALA A 43 2.81 -2.00 -3.64
CA ALA A 43 1.36 -2.01 -3.45
C ALA A 43 0.69 -0.66 -3.76
N TYR A 44 1.26 0.44 -3.29
CA TYR A 44 0.73 1.78 -3.56
C TYR A 44 0.91 2.19 -5.03
N THR A 45 2.03 1.84 -5.65
CA THR A 45 2.27 2.07 -7.09
C THR A 45 1.26 1.29 -7.93
N TRP A 46 0.93 0.07 -7.54
CA TRP A 46 -0.11 -0.76 -8.13
C TRP A 46 -1.52 -0.16 -7.99
N LEU A 47 -1.87 0.33 -6.80
CA LEU A 47 -3.13 1.03 -6.55
C LEU A 47 -3.30 2.25 -7.46
N ARG A 48 -2.23 3.07 -7.58
CA ARG A 48 -2.21 4.33 -8.32
C ARG A 48 -2.01 4.20 -9.84
N SER A 49 -1.72 2.99 -10.35
CA SER A 49 -1.42 2.79 -11.78
C SER A 49 -2.68 2.66 -12.63
N ASP A 50 -2.92 3.65 -13.51
CA ASP A 50 -3.92 3.59 -14.59
C ASP A 50 -3.79 2.32 -15.47
N GLU A 51 -2.61 1.70 -15.53
CA GLU A 51 -2.38 0.46 -16.27
C GLU A 51 -3.12 -0.77 -15.68
N ARG A 52 -3.58 -0.69 -14.42
CA ARG A 52 -4.49 -1.65 -13.79
C ARG A 52 -5.87 -1.62 -14.46
N LEU A 53 -6.40 -0.42 -14.70
CA LEU A 53 -7.63 -0.15 -15.46
C LEU A 53 -7.53 -0.57 -16.94
N GLN A 54 -6.31 -0.60 -17.49
CA GLN A 54 -6.05 -1.00 -18.88
C GLN A 54 -5.67 -2.48 -19.06
N PHE A 55 -5.64 -3.30 -18.00
CA PHE A 55 -5.20 -4.71 -18.05
C PHE A 55 -3.77 -4.91 -18.62
N ARG A 56 -2.86 -3.93 -18.46
CA ARG A 56 -1.51 -3.96 -19.08
C ARG A 56 -0.34 -4.25 -18.11
N LEU A 57 -0.61 -4.51 -16.83
CA LEU A 57 0.43 -4.86 -15.86
C LEU A 57 0.64 -6.38 -15.81
N ASP A 58 1.83 -6.83 -16.19
CA ASP A 58 2.19 -8.23 -16.41
C ASP A 58 2.42 -9.07 -15.13
N HIS A 59 2.25 -8.50 -13.93
CA HIS A 59 2.88 -9.03 -12.71
C HIS A 59 1.94 -9.36 -11.53
N GLU A 60 1.01 -8.46 -11.13
CA GLU A 60 0.26 -8.49 -9.84
C GLU A 60 1.18 -8.28 -8.60
N PRO A 61 0.81 -7.50 -7.55
CA PRO A 61 1.59 -7.47 -6.32
C PRO A 61 1.46 -8.82 -5.59
N HIS A 62 2.56 -9.37 -5.06
CA HIS A 62 2.56 -10.70 -4.44
C HIS A 62 2.70 -10.64 -2.90
N GLY A 63 2.33 -11.72 -2.20
CA GLY A 63 2.76 -11.95 -0.81
C GLY A 63 2.27 -10.89 0.17
N ARG A 64 3.19 -10.15 0.81
CA ARG A 64 2.83 -9.05 1.72
C ARG A 64 2.36 -7.82 0.95
N ALA A 65 2.98 -7.50 -0.20
CA ALA A 65 2.55 -6.39 -1.05
C ALA A 65 1.11 -6.58 -1.53
N ALA A 66 0.71 -7.81 -1.88
CA ALA A 66 -0.68 -8.16 -2.21
C ALA A 66 -1.65 -7.77 -1.09
N ARG A 67 -1.36 -8.16 0.15
CA ARG A 67 -2.23 -7.88 1.31
C ARG A 67 -2.29 -6.40 1.66
N VAL A 68 -1.19 -5.67 1.51
CA VAL A 68 -1.17 -4.21 1.67
C VAL A 68 -2.03 -3.55 0.60
N PHE A 69 -1.94 -4.02 -0.66
CA PHE A 69 -2.78 -3.57 -1.75
C PHE A 69 -4.28 -3.84 -1.48
N GLU A 70 -4.65 -5.04 -1.02
CA GLU A 70 -6.05 -5.37 -0.67
C GLU A 70 -6.64 -4.45 0.42
N ILE A 71 -5.84 -4.05 1.41
CA ILE A 71 -6.25 -3.09 2.43
C ILE A 71 -6.47 -1.70 1.81
N LEU A 72 -5.53 -1.23 0.99
CA LEU A 72 -5.60 0.10 0.40
C LEU A 72 -6.70 0.22 -0.66
N GLU A 73 -6.95 -0.83 -1.42
CA GLU A 73 -8.05 -0.89 -2.40
C GLU A 73 -9.41 -0.73 -1.71
N ARG A 74 -9.62 -1.39 -0.57
CA ARG A 74 -10.85 -1.23 0.23
C ARG A 74 -11.04 0.18 0.76
N GLU A 75 -9.99 0.81 1.29
CA GLU A 75 -10.10 2.14 1.88
C GLU A 75 -10.28 3.25 0.81
N ASP A 76 -9.80 3.03 -0.42
CA ASP A 76 -10.07 3.90 -1.58
C ASP A 76 -11.55 3.75 -2.04
N ASP A 77 -12.08 2.51 -2.09
CA ASP A 77 -13.47 2.19 -2.47
C ASP A 77 -14.49 2.66 -1.40
N GLU A 78 -14.25 2.37 -0.11
CA GLU A 78 -15.04 2.86 1.04
C GLU A 78 -14.97 4.40 1.22
N GLY A 79 -13.97 5.04 0.61
CA GLY A 79 -13.82 6.49 0.55
C GLY A 79 -14.72 7.16 -0.49
N ASP A 80 -15.02 6.49 -1.61
CA ASP A 80 -15.83 7.07 -2.70
C ASP A 80 -17.34 6.92 -2.46
N ASP A 81 -17.79 5.85 -1.78
CA ASP A 81 -19.22 5.63 -1.46
C ASP A 81 -19.81 6.75 -0.57
N ARG A 82 -18.98 7.46 0.21
CA ARG A 82 -19.43 8.65 0.98
C ARG A 82 -19.62 9.91 0.13
N ARG A 83 -19.49 9.85 -1.20
CA ARG A 83 -19.67 10.98 -2.12
C ARG A 83 -20.79 10.81 -3.15
N GLN A 84 -21.72 9.90 -2.92
CA GLN A 84 -22.97 9.75 -3.70
C GLN A 84 -24.21 10.30 -2.97
#